data_AF-A0A0D8X9A4-F1
#
_entry.id   AF-A0A0D8X9A4-F1
#
_cell.length_a   1.000
_cell.length_b   1.000
_cell.length_c   1.000
_cell.angle_alpha   90.00
_cell.angle_beta   90.00
_cell.angle_gamma   90.00
#
_symmetry.space_group_name_H-M   'P 1'
#
loop_
_entity.id
_entity.type
_entity.pdbx_description
1 polymer ?
#
loop_
_entity_poly.entity_id
_entity_poly.type
_entity_poly.pdbx_seq_one_letter_code
_entity_poly.pdbx_strand_id
1 'polypeptide(L)'
;MNRASSPSATNFFDNFHRIFTNLNRKLEKNVQEHLRNVYATVAVGIGVAALGAAIHIFTNILRANLLMAFASIAVMFSLISTPHTRENERKRLGYFLIFCGISGISMGPLLERVIEIDPSCVLTALLSSTAVFGCFSLVALHAPSTKYIHMGGTLASAALCMVFAAFFASYYVIILGGLALSCAFVVYDTQLIAEKSRRGDDDYIWHSVELFIDFANIFKYLLVLLADKRERENRKRRN
;
A
#
# COMPACT_ATOMS: atom_id res chain seq x y z
N MET A 1 29.77 35.17 32.67
CA MET A 1 29.16 33.89 33.11
C MET A 1 28.15 33.45 32.08
N ASN A 2 28.44 32.33 31.41
CA ASN A 2 27.68 31.77 30.29
C ASN A 2 26.29 31.33 30.74
N ARG A 3 25.23 31.87 30.12
CA ARG A 3 23.91 31.24 30.12
C ARG A 3 23.98 30.04 29.20
N ALA A 4 24.12 28.85 29.77
CA ALA A 4 23.89 27.61 29.06
C ALA A 4 22.45 27.61 28.55
N SER A 5 22.27 27.75 27.24
CA SER A 5 21.01 27.51 26.56
C SER A 5 20.64 26.03 26.74
N SER A 6 19.66 25.75 27.58
CA SER A 6 19.05 24.43 27.69
C SER A 6 18.51 24.00 26.32
N PRO A 7 18.86 22.81 25.78
CA PRO A 7 18.21 22.31 24.59
C PRO A 7 16.71 22.15 24.89
N SER A 8 15.84 22.82 24.12
CA SER A 8 14.40 22.66 24.33
C SER A 8 14.02 21.20 24.08
N ALA A 9 13.39 20.58 25.07
CA ALA A 9 12.77 19.27 24.89
C ALA A 9 11.60 19.46 23.93
N THR A 10 11.86 19.30 22.64
CA THR A 10 10.83 19.38 21.60
C THR A 10 9.85 18.23 21.79
N ASN A 11 8.58 18.53 22.02
CA ASN A 11 7.56 17.50 22.25
C ASN A 11 7.29 16.71 20.95
N PHE A 12 6.78 15.49 21.08
CA PHE A 12 6.40 14.64 19.94
C PHE A 12 5.46 15.37 18.96
N PHE A 13 4.45 16.06 19.48
CA PHE A 13 3.52 16.85 18.67
C PHE A 13 4.19 18.01 17.93
N ASP A 14 5.19 18.65 18.52
CA ASP A 14 5.94 19.74 17.89
C ASP A 14 6.82 19.22 16.74
N ASN A 15 7.36 18.00 16.88
CA ASN A 15 8.09 17.33 15.80
C ASN A 15 7.15 16.93 14.67
N PHE A 16 5.99 16.35 15.00
CA PHE A 16 4.98 15.98 14.02
C PHE A 16 4.51 17.22 13.24
N HIS A 17 4.12 18.30 13.93
CA HIS A 17 3.71 19.55 13.30
C HIS A 17 4.80 20.12 12.36
N ARG A 18 6.07 20.03 12.76
CA ARG A 18 7.20 20.45 11.91
C ARG A 18 7.37 19.61 10.65
N ILE A 19 7.15 18.30 10.72
CA ILE A 19 7.19 17.42 9.54
C ILE A 19 6.15 17.87 8.50
N PHE A 20 4.89 18.06 8.93
CA PHE A 20 3.82 18.45 8.00
C PHE A 20 3.97 19.89 7.47
N THR A 21 4.40 20.83 8.31
CA THR A 21 4.62 22.21 7.87
C THR A 21 5.77 22.31 6.88
N ASN A 22 6.87 21.59 7.10
CA ASN A 22 7.98 21.52 6.14
C ASN A 22 7.52 20.92 4.80
N LEU A 23 6.70 19.87 4.85
CA LEU A 23 6.13 19.26 3.65
C LEU A 23 5.25 20.24 2.86
N ASN A 24 4.36 20.95 3.55
CA ASN A 24 3.47 21.95 2.94
C ASN A 24 4.24 23.12 2.30
N ARG A 25 5.43 23.45 2.81
CA ARG A 25 6.29 24.48 2.20
C ARG A 25 7.06 23.96 0.99
N LYS A 26 7.32 22.66 0.95
CA LYS A 26 8.15 22.03 -0.10
C LYS A 26 7.33 21.64 -1.32
N LEU A 27 6.09 21.18 -1.13
CA LEU A 27 5.22 20.75 -2.22
C LEU A 27 4.43 21.93 -2.78
N GLU A 28 4.29 21.97 -4.09
CA GLU A 28 3.40 22.90 -4.78
C GLU A 28 1.93 22.59 -4.45
N LYS A 29 1.06 23.61 -4.42
CA LYS A 29 -0.34 23.44 -4.00
C LYS A 29 -1.11 22.41 -4.84
N ASN A 30 -0.91 22.42 -6.16
CA ASN A 30 -1.51 21.46 -7.08
C ASN A 30 -1.10 20.02 -6.75
N VAL A 31 0.18 19.80 -6.43
CA VAL A 31 0.68 18.47 -6.05
C VAL A 31 0.09 18.03 -4.70
N GLN A 32 -0.07 18.95 -3.75
CA GLN A 32 -0.70 18.65 -2.46
C GLN A 32 -2.18 18.24 -2.64
N GLU A 33 -2.94 18.98 -3.44
CA GLU A 33 -4.34 18.67 -3.72
C GLU A 33 -4.48 17.33 -4.46
N HIS A 34 -3.62 17.08 -5.45
CA HIS A 34 -3.59 15.81 -6.17
C HIS A 34 -3.29 14.64 -5.24
N LEU A 35 -2.21 14.72 -4.44
CA LEU A 35 -1.87 13.69 -3.48
C LEU A 35 -3.00 13.48 -2.46
N ARG A 36 -3.64 14.55 -1.97
CA ARG A 36 -4.80 14.43 -1.08
C ARG A 36 -5.91 13.59 -1.72
N ASN A 37 -6.23 13.82 -2.99
CA ASN A 37 -7.24 13.05 -3.71
C ASN A 37 -6.82 11.58 -3.91
N VAL A 38 -5.54 11.33 -4.22
CA VAL A 38 -4.99 9.98 -4.33
C VAL A 38 -5.10 9.23 -2.99
N TYR A 39 -4.56 9.77 -1.91
CA TYR A 39 -4.59 9.11 -0.59
C TYR A 39 -6.01 8.93 -0.05
N ALA A 40 -6.91 9.88 -0.29
CA ALA A 40 -8.33 9.74 0.08
C ALA A 40 -9.00 8.60 -0.70
N THR A 41 -8.76 8.52 -2.01
CA THR A 41 -9.28 7.45 -2.87
C THR A 41 -8.72 6.08 -2.47
N VAL A 42 -7.43 6.00 -2.17
CA VAL A 42 -6.80 4.78 -1.62
C VAL A 42 -7.45 4.35 -0.32
N ALA A 43 -7.72 5.28 0.61
CA ALA A 43 -8.38 4.97 1.88
C ALA A 43 -9.80 4.40 1.68
N VAL A 44 -10.57 4.97 0.76
CA VAL A 44 -11.88 4.42 0.37
C VAL A 44 -11.71 3.03 -0.25
N GLY A 45 -10.73 2.85 -1.14
CA GLY A 45 -10.40 1.56 -1.74
C GLY A 45 -10.06 0.48 -0.71
N ILE A 46 -9.28 0.81 0.33
CA ILE A 46 -8.99 -0.10 1.45
C ILE A 46 -10.27 -0.49 2.19
N GLY A 47 -11.17 0.47 2.44
CA GLY A 47 -12.49 0.19 3.03
C GLY A 47 -13.33 -0.76 2.19
N VAL A 48 -13.36 -0.55 0.86
CA VAL A 48 -14.08 -1.44 -0.07
C VAL A 48 -13.43 -2.82 -0.16
N ALA A 49 -12.10 -2.91 -0.12
CA ALA A 49 -11.40 -4.19 -0.04
C ALA A 49 -11.72 -4.94 1.25
N ALA A 50 -11.82 -4.24 2.39
CA ALA A 50 -12.25 -4.85 3.65
C ALA A 50 -13.68 -5.40 3.56
N LEU A 51 -14.60 -4.67 2.92
CA LEU A 51 -15.96 -5.18 2.64
C LEU A 51 -15.93 -6.41 1.73
N GLY A 52 -15.11 -6.41 0.68
CA GLY A 52 -14.92 -7.57 -0.21
C GLY A 52 -14.41 -8.81 0.54
N ALA A 53 -13.42 -8.62 1.42
CA ALA A 53 -12.92 -9.69 2.28
C ALA A 53 -13.99 -10.22 3.25
N ALA A 54 -14.78 -9.34 3.86
CA ALA A 54 -15.88 -9.73 4.72
C ALA A 54 -16.94 -10.54 3.97
N ILE A 55 -17.32 -10.10 2.76
CA ILE A 55 -18.26 -10.84 1.90
C ILE A 55 -17.75 -12.26 1.68
N HIS A 56 -16.47 -12.45 1.32
CA HIS A 56 -15.89 -13.78 1.13
C HIS A 56 -16.07 -14.67 2.36
N ILE A 57 -15.68 -14.17 3.55
CA ILE A 57 -15.73 -14.91 4.82
C ILE A 57 -17.16 -15.37 5.14
N PHE A 58 -18.18 -14.52 4.91
CA PHE A 58 -19.56 -14.86 5.26
C PHE A 58 -20.27 -15.72 4.22
N THR A 59 -19.88 -15.62 2.95
CA THR A 59 -20.60 -16.27 1.85
C THR A 59 -19.89 -17.53 1.34
N ASN A 60 -18.64 -17.78 1.76
CA ASN A 60 -17.79 -18.85 1.22
C ASN A 60 -17.74 -18.87 -0.31
N ILE A 61 -18.08 -17.75 -0.97
CA ILE A 61 -18.67 -17.81 -2.31
C ILE A 61 -17.64 -18.16 -3.38
N LEU A 62 -16.34 -18.18 -3.05
CA LEU A 62 -15.28 -18.25 -4.06
C LEU A 62 -14.01 -18.96 -3.57
N ARG A 63 -14.08 -20.30 -3.42
CA ARG A 63 -12.88 -21.15 -3.59
C ARG A 63 -12.26 -21.03 -5.01
N ALA A 64 -12.93 -20.32 -5.93
CA ALA A 64 -12.50 -20.07 -7.31
C ALA A 64 -11.62 -18.80 -7.43
N ASN A 65 -10.44 -18.82 -6.81
CA ASN A 65 -9.49 -17.69 -6.84
C ASN A 65 -9.11 -17.25 -8.28
N LEU A 66 -9.20 -18.18 -9.25
CA LEU A 66 -8.90 -17.94 -10.66
C LEU A 66 -9.95 -17.04 -11.36
N LEU A 67 -11.24 -17.19 -11.05
CA LEU A 67 -12.29 -16.34 -11.65
C LEU A 67 -12.15 -14.88 -11.20
N MET A 68 -11.82 -14.68 -9.92
CA MET A 68 -11.57 -13.35 -9.37
C MET A 68 -10.33 -12.70 -9.98
N ALA A 69 -9.29 -13.48 -10.29
CA ALA A 69 -8.13 -12.98 -11.03
C ALA A 69 -8.52 -12.47 -12.42
N PHE A 70 -9.27 -13.25 -13.22
CA PHE A 70 -9.75 -12.79 -14.53
C PHE A 70 -10.68 -11.58 -14.44
N ALA A 71 -11.57 -11.55 -13.44
CA ALA A 71 -12.44 -10.39 -13.21
C ALA A 71 -11.63 -9.13 -12.87
N SER A 72 -10.60 -9.25 -12.04
CA SER A 72 -9.72 -8.11 -11.71
C SER A 72 -9.00 -7.56 -12.94
N ILE A 73 -8.51 -8.44 -13.82
CA ILE A 73 -7.85 -8.06 -15.08
C ILE A 73 -8.85 -7.37 -16.02
N ALA A 74 -10.06 -7.90 -16.17
CA ALA A 74 -11.09 -7.32 -17.02
C ALA A 74 -11.50 -5.90 -16.54
N VAL A 75 -11.62 -5.71 -15.22
CA VAL A 75 -11.94 -4.40 -14.63
C VAL A 75 -10.77 -3.43 -14.82
N MET A 76 -9.53 -3.87 -14.64
CA MET A 76 -8.35 -3.03 -14.87
C MET A 76 -8.21 -2.63 -16.34
N PHE A 77 -8.44 -3.56 -17.25
CA PHE A 77 -8.47 -3.29 -18.69
C PHE A 77 -9.58 -2.27 -19.04
N SER A 78 -10.75 -2.38 -18.40
CA SER A 78 -11.85 -1.41 -18.57
C SER A 78 -11.47 -0.02 -18.08
N LEU A 79 -10.73 0.08 -16.97
CA LEU A 79 -10.23 1.34 -16.42
C LEU A 79 -9.22 2.00 -17.36
N ILE A 80 -8.23 1.23 -17.87
CA ILE A 80 -7.20 1.72 -18.80
C ILE A 80 -7.82 2.13 -20.15
N SER A 81 -8.79 1.36 -20.64
CA SER A 81 -9.47 1.63 -21.92
C SER A 81 -10.44 2.81 -21.84
N THR A 82 -10.76 3.30 -20.65
CA THR A 82 -11.65 4.45 -20.46
C THR A 82 -10.82 5.74 -20.32
N PRO A 83 -10.92 6.69 -21.28
CA PRO A 83 -10.10 7.90 -21.25
C PRO A 83 -10.28 8.72 -19.99
N HIS A 84 -9.19 9.32 -19.52
CA HIS A 84 -9.23 10.29 -18.43
C HIS A 84 -9.92 11.59 -18.90
N THR A 85 -11.21 11.71 -18.60
CA THR A 85 -12.00 12.93 -18.79
C THR A 85 -12.91 13.13 -17.59
N ARG A 86 -13.40 14.37 -17.39
CA ARG A 86 -14.34 14.69 -16.30
C ARG A 86 -15.65 13.89 -16.39
N GLU A 87 -16.11 13.59 -17.60
CA GLU A 87 -17.32 12.79 -17.83
C GLU A 87 -17.12 11.33 -17.38
N ASN A 88 -15.94 10.77 -17.67
CA ASN A 88 -15.61 9.39 -17.33
C ASN A 88 -15.16 9.20 -15.88
N GLU A 89 -14.93 10.27 -15.12
CA GLU A 89 -14.36 10.21 -13.77
C GLU A 89 -15.13 9.25 -12.84
N ARG A 90 -16.46 9.40 -12.76
CA ARG A 90 -17.31 8.53 -11.93
C ARG A 90 -17.24 7.07 -12.35
N LYS A 91 -17.20 6.82 -13.65
CA LYS A 91 -17.12 5.48 -14.24
C LYS A 91 -15.77 4.83 -13.91
N ARG A 92 -14.67 5.57 -14.08
CA ARG A 92 -13.31 5.13 -13.73
C ARG A 92 -13.16 4.88 -12.23
N LEU A 93 -13.74 5.74 -11.39
CA LEU A 93 -13.79 5.54 -9.95
C LEU A 93 -14.57 4.26 -9.60
N GLY A 94 -15.70 4.02 -10.27
CA GLY A 94 -16.44 2.76 -10.14
C GLY A 94 -15.59 1.52 -10.45
N TYR A 95 -14.83 1.55 -11.54
CA TYR A 95 -13.89 0.46 -11.88
C TYR A 95 -12.81 0.28 -10.81
N PHE A 96 -12.23 1.36 -10.29
CA PHE A 96 -11.28 1.30 -9.19
C PHE A 96 -11.89 0.64 -7.95
N LEU A 97 -13.09 1.04 -7.53
CA LEU A 97 -13.74 0.46 -6.35
C LEU A 97 -14.10 -1.02 -6.54
N ILE A 98 -14.56 -1.40 -7.74
CA ILE A 98 -14.80 -2.82 -8.07
C ILE A 98 -13.49 -3.60 -8.00
N PHE A 99 -12.40 -3.07 -8.54
CA PHE A 99 -11.07 -3.68 -8.44
C PHE A 99 -10.62 -3.87 -6.99
N CYS A 100 -10.81 -2.87 -6.13
CA CYS A 100 -10.50 -2.97 -4.70
C CYS A 100 -11.35 -4.04 -4.01
N GLY A 101 -12.66 -4.10 -4.30
CA GLY A 101 -13.57 -5.11 -3.75
C GLY A 101 -13.17 -6.53 -4.16
N ILE A 102 -12.89 -6.75 -5.45
CA ILE A 102 -12.39 -8.03 -5.98
C ILE A 102 -11.06 -8.40 -5.33
N SER A 103 -10.14 -7.43 -5.15
CA SER A 103 -8.87 -7.65 -4.46
C SER A 103 -9.08 -8.13 -3.03
N GLY A 104 -10.04 -7.53 -2.31
CA GLY A 104 -10.45 -7.96 -0.98
C GLY A 104 -11.00 -9.40 -0.94
N ILE A 105 -11.89 -9.73 -1.88
CA ILE A 105 -12.44 -11.09 -2.03
C ILE A 105 -11.32 -12.11 -2.29
N SER A 106 -10.35 -11.76 -3.14
CA SER A 106 -9.22 -12.65 -3.47
C SER A 106 -8.26 -12.88 -2.29
N MET A 107 -8.19 -11.95 -1.33
CA MET A 107 -7.46 -12.15 -0.07
C MET A 107 -8.22 -13.02 0.95
N GLY A 108 -9.49 -13.33 0.70
CA GLY A 108 -10.37 -14.08 1.61
C GLY A 108 -9.76 -15.38 2.15
N PRO A 109 -9.25 -16.31 1.32
CA PRO A 109 -8.69 -17.57 1.80
C PRO A 109 -7.45 -17.39 2.70
N LEU A 110 -6.64 -16.35 2.43
CA LEU A 110 -5.51 -16.01 3.29
C LEU A 110 -6.01 -15.50 4.65
N LEU A 111 -7.04 -14.65 4.66
CA LEU A 111 -7.64 -14.13 5.88
C LEU A 111 -8.29 -15.22 6.71
N GLU A 112 -9.01 -16.16 6.09
CA GLU A 112 -9.57 -17.34 6.77
C GLU A 112 -8.47 -18.10 7.51
N ARG A 113 -7.36 -18.41 6.82
CA ARG A 113 -6.22 -19.10 7.43
C ARG A 113 -5.64 -18.34 8.62
N VAL A 114 -5.54 -17.01 8.53
CA VAL A 114 -4.98 -16.18 9.59
C VAL A 114 -5.96 -16.09 10.77
N ILE A 115 -7.26 -16.02 10.52
CA ILE A 115 -8.31 -16.01 11.54
C ILE A 115 -8.32 -17.32 12.34
N GLU A 116 -8.07 -18.46 11.69
CA GLU A 116 -7.89 -19.75 12.37
C GLU A 116 -6.70 -19.77 13.34
N ILE A 117 -5.63 -19.04 13.02
CA ILE A 117 -4.41 -18.97 13.84
C ILE A 117 -4.61 -18.00 15.01
N ASP A 118 -4.92 -16.74 14.70
CA ASP A 118 -5.20 -15.66 15.65
C ASP A 118 -5.85 -14.47 14.91
N PRO A 119 -7.15 -14.18 15.14
CA PRO A 119 -7.86 -13.09 14.45
C PRO A 119 -7.27 -11.70 14.74
N SER A 120 -6.55 -11.52 15.85
CA SER A 120 -5.91 -10.23 16.17
C SER A 120 -4.81 -9.85 15.17
N CYS A 121 -4.28 -10.82 14.42
CA CYS A 121 -3.29 -10.58 13.37
C CYS A 121 -3.84 -9.69 12.26
N VAL A 122 -5.12 -9.79 11.92
CA VAL A 122 -5.73 -9.02 10.82
C VAL A 122 -5.70 -7.53 11.11
N LEU A 123 -6.20 -7.12 12.28
CA LEU A 123 -6.19 -5.71 12.70
C LEU A 123 -4.75 -5.21 12.90
N THR A 124 -3.89 -6.03 13.51
CA THR A 124 -2.49 -5.67 13.72
C THR A 124 -1.75 -5.46 12.40
N ALA A 125 -1.99 -6.32 11.41
CA ALA A 125 -1.41 -6.18 10.06
C ALA A 125 -1.91 -4.91 9.38
N LEU A 126 -3.22 -4.62 9.47
CA LEU A 126 -3.79 -3.41 8.87
C LEU A 126 -3.16 -2.13 9.45
N LEU A 127 -3.11 -2.03 10.78
CA LEU A 127 -2.50 -0.87 11.46
C LEU A 127 -1.00 -0.76 11.17
N SER A 128 -0.29 -1.89 11.16
CA SER A 128 1.14 -1.92 10.84
C SER A 128 1.39 -1.49 9.40
N SER A 129 0.57 -1.96 8.44
CA SER A 129 0.65 -1.54 7.04
C SER A 129 0.37 -0.06 6.86
N THR A 130 -0.64 0.49 7.53
CA THR A 130 -0.92 1.94 7.50
C THR A 130 0.26 2.74 8.03
N ALA A 131 0.88 2.31 9.12
CA ALA A 131 2.06 2.96 9.67
C ALA A 131 3.26 2.88 8.70
N VAL A 132 3.58 1.68 8.19
CA VAL A 132 4.69 1.45 7.26
C VAL A 132 4.49 2.26 5.97
N PHE A 133 3.32 2.14 5.35
CA PHE A 133 2.95 2.87 4.14
C PHE A 133 3.06 4.38 4.34
N GLY A 134 2.45 4.92 5.40
CA GLY A 134 2.51 6.35 5.72
C GLY A 134 3.94 6.85 5.96
N CYS A 135 4.77 6.08 6.69
CA CYS A 135 6.16 6.43 6.93
C CYS A 135 6.99 6.47 5.63
N PHE A 136 6.88 5.45 4.77
CA PHE A 136 7.62 5.41 3.51
C PHE A 136 7.13 6.46 2.50
N SER A 137 5.83 6.74 2.45
CA SER A 137 5.27 7.86 1.70
C SER A 137 5.84 9.21 2.19
N LEU A 138 5.93 9.43 3.50
CA LEU A 138 6.52 10.66 4.04
C LEU A 138 8.01 10.78 3.70
N VAL A 139 8.77 9.67 3.72
CA VAL A 139 10.17 9.64 3.28
C VAL A 139 10.30 10.08 1.82
N ALA A 140 9.44 9.57 0.94
CA ALA A 140 9.42 9.94 -0.47
C ALA A 140 9.16 11.43 -0.70
N LEU A 141 8.18 12.00 0.01
CA LEU A 141 7.77 13.39 -0.13
C LEU A 141 8.81 14.36 0.49
N HIS A 142 9.54 13.94 1.52
CA HIS A 142 10.63 14.74 2.12
C HIS A 142 11.95 14.66 1.35
N ALA A 143 12.19 13.62 0.56
CA ALA A 143 13.38 13.51 -0.27
C ALA A 143 13.38 14.54 -1.42
N PRO A 144 14.55 15.01 -1.89
CA PRO A 144 14.64 15.86 -3.09
C PRO A 144 13.83 15.27 -4.25
N SER A 145 13.15 16.13 -5.01
CA SER A 145 12.41 15.73 -6.22
C SER A 145 13.33 14.89 -7.11
N THR A 146 12.79 13.82 -7.69
CA THR A 146 13.45 12.83 -8.56
C THR A 146 14.44 11.83 -7.95
N LYS A 147 14.83 11.95 -6.68
CA LYS A 147 15.83 11.06 -6.05
C LYS A 147 15.56 9.55 -6.27
N TYR A 148 14.34 9.12 -6.05
CA TYR A 148 13.89 7.73 -6.15
C TYR A 148 13.38 7.36 -7.54
N ILE A 149 13.02 8.33 -8.39
CA ILE A 149 12.52 8.05 -9.76
C ILE A 149 13.58 7.32 -10.62
N HIS A 150 14.87 7.53 -10.35
CA HIS A 150 15.94 6.80 -11.03
C HIS A 150 16.04 5.32 -10.63
N MET A 151 15.32 4.87 -9.59
CA MET A 151 15.33 3.48 -9.14
C MET A 151 14.36 2.57 -9.89
N GLY A 152 13.57 3.09 -10.84
CA GLY A 152 12.55 2.30 -11.55
C GLY A 152 13.12 1.04 -12.22
N GLY A 153 14.28 1.15 -12.88
CA GLY A 153 14.96 0.00 -13.48
C GLY A 153 15.43 -1.02 -12.44
N THR A 154 16.02 -0.55 -11.34
CA THR A 154 16.47 -1.41 -10.23
C THR A 154 15.31 -2.13 -9.56
N LEU A 155 14.19 -1.45 -9.32
CA LEU A 155 12.99 -2.04 -8.72
C LEU A 155 12.32 -3.05 -9.65
N ALA A 156 12.23 -2.75 -10.95
CA ALA A 156 11.72 -3.69 -11.95
C ALA A 156 12.59 -4.96 -12.02
N SER A 157 13.93 -4.81 -12.03
CA SER A 157 14.85 -5.95 -11.96
C SER A 157 14.71 -6.73 -10.66
N ALA A 158 14.60 -6.05 -9.51
CA ALA A 158 14.41 -6.71 -8.22
C ALA A 158 13.08 -7.48 -8.15
N ALA A 159 12.00 -6.93 -8.71
CA ALA A 159 10.71 -7.61 -8.82
C ALA A 159 10.82 -8.86 -9.70
N LEU A 160 11.51 -8.77 -10.84
CA LEU A 160 11.76 -9.93 -11.69
C LEU A 160 12.61 -10.98 -10.96
N CYS A 161 13.67 -10.57 -10.26
CA CYS A 161 14.47 -11.47 -9.44
C CYS A 161 13.65 -12.15 -8.35
N MET A 162 12.68 -11.46 -7.72
CA MET A 162 11.78 -12.07 -6.74
C MET A 162 10.87 -13.13 -7.35
N VAL A 163 10.40 -12.94 -8.59
CA VAL A 163 9.65 -13.98 -9.33
C VAL A 163 10.51 -15.22 -9.56
N PHE A 164 11.77 -15.06 -9.98
CA PHE A 164 12.69 -16.20 -10.12
C PHE A 164 13.05 -16.82 -8.77
N ALA A 165 13.23 -16.00 -7.72
CA ALA A 165 13.52 -16.48 -6.38
C ALA A 165 12.42 -17.39 -5.84
N ALA A 166 11.16 -17.20 -6.26
CA ALA A 166 10.05 -18.06 -5.82
C ALA A 166 10.25 -19.56 -6.15
N PHE A 167 11.10 -19.90 -7.12
CA PHE A 167 11.41 -21.28 -7.49
C PHE A 167 12.55 -21.91 -6.67
N PHE A 168 13.46 -21.10 -6.12
CA PHE A 168 14.73 -21.59 -5.55
C PHE A 168 15.01 -21.11 -4.12
N ALA A 169 14.43 -19.99 -3.71
CA ALA A 169 14.68 -19.38 -2.42
C ALA A 169 13.74 -19.92 -1.33
N SER A 170 14.19 -19.83 -0.08
CA SER A 170 13.35 -20.20 1.05
C SER A 170 12.13 -19.26 1.15
N TYR A 171 11.01 -19.81 1.63
CA TYR A 171 9.78 -19.05 1.88
C TYR A 171 10.01 -17.76 2.69
N TYR A 172 10.87 -17.79 3.72
CA TYR A 172 11.20 -16.59 4.51
C TYR A 172 11.87 -15.48 3.70
N VAL A 173 12.73 -15.84 2.75
CA VAL A 173 13.35 -14.88 1.84
C VAL A 173 12.30 -14.24 0.93
N ILE A 174 11.32 -15.01 0.46
CA ILE A 174 10.23 -14.48 -0.37
C ILE A 174 9.36 -13.48 0.40
N ILE A 175 9.00 -13.80 1.65
CA ILE A 175 8.16 -12.92 2.47
C ILE A 175 8.91 -11.64 2.87
N LEU A 176 10.13 -11.74 3.38
CA LEU A 176 10.89 -10.57 3.81
C LEU A 176 11.39 -9.74 2.62
N GLY A 177 11.86 -10.38 1.57
CA GLY A 177 12.26 -9.72 0.33
C GLY A 177 11.09 -9.02 -0.35
N GLY A 178 9.92 -9.68 -0.38
CA GLY A 178 8.69 -9.09 -0.92
C GLY A 178 8.20 -7.89 -0.12
N LEU A 179 8.25 -7.97 1.21
CA LEU A 179 7.96 -6.82 2.09
C LEU A 179 8.92 -5.65 1.84
N ALA A 180 10.22 -5.92 1.81
CA ALA A 180 11.24 -4.90 1.57
C ALA A 180 11.04 -4.22 0.19
N LEU A 181 10.78 -5.03 -0.84
CA LEU A 181 10.50 -4.53 -2.18
C LEU A 181 9.20 -3.71 -2.24
N SER A 182 8.14 -4.14 -1.55
CA SER A 182 6.88 -3.39 -1.49
C SER A 182 7.06 -2.03 -0.80
N CYS A 183 7.85 -1.97 0.28
CA CYS A 183 8.22 -0.69 0.91
C CYS A 183 9.00 0.22 -0.04
N ALA A 184 9.88 -0.35 -0.87
CA ALA A 184 10.64 0.41 -1.86
C ALA A 184 9.74 0.92 -3.00
N PHE A 185 8.73 0.15 -3.43
CA PHE A 185 7.72 0.62 -4.38
C PHE A 185 6.91 1.79 -3.81
N VAL A 186 6.46 1.75 -2.55
CA VAL A 186 5.77 2.91 -1.93
C VAL A 186 6.59 4.19 -2.04
N VAL A 187 7.90 4.10 -1.77
CA VAL A 187 8.80 5.25 -1.87
C VAL A 187 8.89 5.75 -3.31
N TYR A 188 9.04 4.83 -4.25
CA TYR A 188 9.14 5.12 -5.68
C TYR A 188 7.85 5.72 -6.24
N ASP A 189 6.72 5.04 -6.07
CA ASP A 189 5.42 5.44 -6.61
C ASP A 189 4.93 6.74 -5.98
N THR A 190 5.09 6.92 -4.66
CA THR A 190 4.74 8.20 -4.02
C THR A 190 5.50 9.37 -4.65
N GLN A 191 6.80 9.19 -4.92
CA GLN A 191 7.59 10.24 -5.54
C GLN A 191 7.26 10.42 -7.02
N LEU A 192 7.04 9.33 -7.75
CA LEU A 192 6.67 9.34 -9.15
C LEU A 192 5.33 10.04 -9.36
N ILE A 193 4.31 9.75 -8.54
CA ILE A 193 3.01 10.41 -8.57
C ILE A 193 3.14 11.92 -8.33
N ALA A 194 3.93 12.32 -7.33
CA ALA A 194 4.18 13.73 -7.06
C ALA A 194 4.83 14.43 -8.28
N GLU A 195 5.76 13.77 -8.95
CA GLU A 195 6.44 14.31 -10.12
C GLU A 195 5.57 14.31 -11.39
N LYS A 196 4.77 13.26 -11.63
CA LYS A 196 3.75 13.21 -12.69
C LYS A 196 2.78 14.38 -12.53
N SER A 197 2.29 14.61 -11.32
CA SER A 197 1.42 15.75 -10.99
C SER A 197 2.08 17.11 -11.25
N ARG A 198 3.36 17.28 -10.91
CA ARG A 198 4.12 18.51 -11.27
C ARG A 198 4.16 18.76 -12.77
N ARG A 199 4.19 17.70 -13.57
CA ARG A 199 4.23 17.75 -15.04
C ARG A 199 2.85 17.86 -15.68
N GLY A 200 1.79 17.99 -14.87
CA GLY A 200 0.43 18.18 -15.33
C GLY A 200 -0.38 16.91 -15.54
N ASP A 201 0.10 15.75 -15.07
CA ASP A 201 -0.70 14.51 -15.04
C ASP A 201 -1.58 14.50 -13.79
N ASP A 202 -2.88 14.71 -13.99
CA ASP A 202 -3.91 14.82 -12.96
C ASP A 202 -4.72 13.52 -12.74
N ASP A 203 -4.23 12.36 -13.23
CA ASP A 203 -4.93 11.08 -13.11
C ASP A 203 -4.90 10.47 -11.71
N TYR A 204 -5.58 11.09 -10.75
CA TYR A 204 -5.57 10.63 -9.37
C TYR A 204 -6.14 9.21 -9.22
N ILE A 205 -7.02 8.76 -10.13
CA ILE A 205 -7.61 7.42 -10.08
C ILE A 205 -6.56 6.37 -10.43
N TRP A 206 -5.80 6.57 -11.52
CA TRP A 206 -4.72 5.66 -11.87
C TRP A 206 -3.62 5.64 -10.81
N HIS A 207 -3.23 6.82 -10.31
CA HIS A 207 -2.27 6.92 -9.21
C HIS A 207 -2.77 6.25 -7.92
N SER A 208 -4.09 6.20 -7.70
CA SER A 208 -4.68 5.46 -6.57
C SER A 208 -4.61 3.95 -6.76
N VAL A 209 -4.69 3.45 -8.00
CA VAL A 209 -4.45 2.02 -8.30
C VAL A 209 -3.02 1.63 -7.92
N GLU A 210 -2.03 2.41 -8.36
CA GLU A 210 -0.60 2.19 -8.07
C GLU A 210 -0.39 2.06 -6.54
N LEU A 211 -0.81 3.07 -5.77
CA LEU A 211 -0.65 3.06 -4.31
C LEU A 211 -1.51 2.03 -3.57
N PHE A 212 -2.69 1.68 -4.09
CA PHE A 212 -3.52 0.63 -3.49
C PHE A 212 -2.84 -0.74 -3.61
N ILE A 213 -2.22 -1.04 -4.75
CA ILE A 213 -1.48 -2.30 -4.97
C ILE A 213 -0.30 -2.40 -4.00
N ASP A 214 0.45 -1.30 -3.84
CA ASP A 214 1.54 -1.21 -2.87
C ASP A 214 1.08 -1.49 -1.44
N PHE A 215 0.01 -0.81 -1.01
CA PHE A 215 -0.58 -1.02 0.31
C PHE A 215 -1.03 -2.47 0.52
N ALA A 216 -1.74 -3.02 -0.47
CA ALA A 216 -2.23 -4.40 -0.46
C ALA A 216 -1.09 -5.42 -0.34
N ASN A 217 0.05 -5.18 -0.99
CA ASN A 217 1.22 -6.03 -0.89
C ASN A 217 1.85 -5.98 0.51
N ILE A 218 2.07 -4.79 1.06
CA ILE A 218 2.58 -4.62 2.43
C ILE A 218 1.66 -5.33 3.44
N PHE A 219 0.34 -5.15 3.32
CA PHE A 219 -0.64 -5.85 4.13
C PHE A 219 -0.52 -7.37 4.06
N LYS A 220 -0.49 -7.96 2.87
CA LYS A 220 -0.34 -9.41 2.72
C LYS A 220 0.93 -9.92 3.39
N TYR A 221 2.08 -9.28 3.16
CA TYR A 221 3.35 -9.72 3.75
C TYR A 221 3.38 -9.60 5.27
N LEU A 222 2.88 -8.49 5.83
CA LEU A 222 2.82 -8.32 7.29
C LEU A 222 1.82 -9.28 7.93
N LEU A 223 0.67 -9.51 7.28
CA LEU A 223 -0.34 -10.46 7.75
C LEU A 223 0.24 -11.87 7.86
N VAL A 224 0.93 -12.32 6.82
CA VAL A 224 1.61 -13.62 6.80
C VAL A 224 2.68 -13.71 7.89
N LEU A 225 3.53 -12.69 8.02
CA LEU A 225 4.60 -12.67 9.01
C LEU A 225 4.07 -12.74 10.46
N LEU A 226 2.98 -12.02 10.74
CA LEU A 226 2.31 -12.02 12.05
C LEU A 226 1.68 -13.38 12.36
N ALA A 227 1.00 -13.97 11.37
CA ALA A 227 0.41 -15.30 11.51
C ALA A 227 1.46 -16.38 11.77
N ASP A 228 2.57 -16.39 11.01
CA ASP A 228 3.68 -17.32 11.19
C ASP A 228 4.31 -17.18 12.59
N LYS A 229 4.44 -15.93 13.07
CA LYS A 229 4.95 -15.66 14.42
C LYS A 229 4.02 -16.27 15.48
N ARG A 230 2.71 -16.03 15.37
CA ARG A 230 1.70 -16.58 16.30
C ARG A 230 1.64 -18.09 16.28
N GLU A 231 1.71 -18.70 15.11
CA GLU A 231 1.70 -20.15 15.00
C GLU A 231 2.90 -20.78 15.72
N ARG A 232 4.10 -20.20 15.60
CA ARG A 232 5.28 -20.68 16.32
C ARG A 232 5.17 -20.50 17.83
N GLU A 233 4.62 -19.37 18.29
CA GLU A 233 4.35 -19.14 19.72
C GLU A 233 3.38 -20.19 20.28
N ASN A 234 2.31 -20.51 19.54
CA ASN A 234 1.34 -21.52 19.92
C ASN A 234 1.93 -22.93 19.99
N ARG A 235 2.81 -23.30 19.03
CA ARG A 235 3.51 -24.59 19.05
C ARG A 235 4.44 -24.72 20.26
N LYS A 236 5.18 -23.66 20.61
CA LYS A 236 6.08 -23.64 21.79
C LYS A 236 5.34 -23.75 23.11
N ARG A 237 4.08 -23.31 23.19
CA ARG A 237 3.25 -23.44 24.41
C ARG A 237 2.63 -24.83 24.58
N ARG A 238 2.57 -25.63 23.51
CA ARG A 238 2.01 -26.98 23.52
C ARG A 238 3.04 -28.08 23.78
N ASN A 239 4.33 -27.76 23.61
CA ASN A 239 5.46 -28.64 23.91
C ASN A 239 6.06 -28.29 25.26
#